data_AF-A0AAW2I366-F1
#
_entry.id   AF-A0AAW2I366-F1
#
_cell.length_a   1.000
_cell.length_b   1.000
_cell.length_c   1.000
_cell.angle_alpha   90.00
_cell.angle_beta   90.00
_cell.angle_gamma   90.00
#
_symmetry.space_group_name_H-M   'P 1'
#
loop_
_entity.id
_entity.type
_entity.pdbx_description
1 polymer ?
#
loop_
_entity_poly.entity_id
_entity_poly.type
_entity_poly.pdbx_seq_one_letter_code
_entity_poly.pdbx_strand_id
1 'polypeptide(L)'
;MKYQGVFIKEFPKKDECCNDWSLSEVKFRKNFPALKDTIRYLIARIALYSVLLLTGLVCIPIFLLSPGDLENSKFYAKYVGRHTSRLYGISWDIRQGRRLARRGGAVLVANHQHELDIIGMFVLWPIMDGCAAVAKRELLCNPFGLAALLGGVVFIDRKNPRRAKDKINRAARILRRGRKIFVFPEGTRNKTVREDKTILPFKKGAFRIAIESQVPIVPVVFSPYYFIDDNLKILRPGGKIVISVLPPVPTTGLYFKDIESLIYSVRRQMQCEYNRLDEEIKKELLMKELEKKKEFPGLSTFAMKTSFGERFLTKY
;
A
#
# COMPACT_ATOMS: atom_id res chain seq x y z
N MET A 1 17.37 17.49 10.36
CA MET A 1 18.14 16.31 9.89
C MET A 1 17.45 15.70 8.68
N LYS A 2 18.14 15.67 7.53
CA LYS A 2 17.63 15.24 6.22
C LYS A 2 17.35 13.72 6.22
N TYR A 3 16.11 13.32 5.94
CA TYR A 3 15.78 11.93 5.62
C TYR A 3 16.34 11.63 4.23
N GLN A 4 17.47 10.92 4.16
CA GLN A 4 17.97 10.35 2.90
C GLN A 4 16.99 9.27 2.41
N GLY A 5 16.44 9.44 1.21
CA GLY A 5 15.71 8.38 0.48
C GLY A 5 14.26 8.66 0.04
N VAL A 6 13.72 9.88 0.23
CA VAL A 6 12.38 10.25 -0.30
C VAL A 6 12.55 11.19 -1.49
N PHE A 7 12.33 10.69 -2.70
CA PHE A 7 12.30 11.52 -3.91
C PHE A 7 10.88 12.08 -4.10
N ILE A 8 10.73 13.40 -4.05
CA ILE A 8 9.47 14.09 -4.34
C ILE A 8 9.61 14.67 -5.75
N LYS A 9 8.94 14.08 -6.74
CA LYS A 9 8.86 14.61 -8.11
C LYS A 9 7.48 15.23 -8.38
N GLU A 10 7.45 16.32 -9.12
CA GLU A 10 6.23 16.93 -9.68
C GLU A 10 5.89 16.29 -11.04
N PHE A 11 4.59 16.13 -11.34
CA PHE A 11 4.09 15.49 -12.57
C PHE A 11 3.90 16.51 -13.72
N PRO A 12 3.99 16.07 -14.99
CA PRO A 12 3.50 16.84 -16.13
C PRO A 12 1.97 16.81 -16.24
N LYS A 13 1.42 17.76 -17.02
CA LYS A 13 -0.02 17.98 -17.23
C LYS A 13 -0.69 16.87 -18.06
N LYS A 14 -2.01 16.79 -17.84
CA LYS A 14 -3.03 15.83 -18.28
C LYS A 14 -3.30 15.87 -19.79
N ASP A 15 -3.49 14.72 -20.43
CA ASP A 15 -4.72 14.26 -21.11
C ASP A 15 -4.41 12.95 -21.89
N GLU A 16 -5.45 12.19 -22.27
CA GLU A 16 -5.42 10.83 -22.87
C GLU A 16 -5.39 9.65 -21.88
N CYS A 17 -6.52 9.43 -21.20
CA CYS A 17 -6.85 8.10 -20.67
C CYS A 17 -7.74 7.38 -21.70
N CYS A 18 -7.36 6.14 -22.02
CA CYS A 18 -8.01 5.20 -22.95
C CYS A 18 -7.51 5.29 -24.39
N ASN A 19 -6.38 4.66 -24.66
CA ASN A 19 -6.22 3.91 -25.90
C ASN A 19 -5.85 2.47 -25.53
N ASP A 20 -6.58 1.54 -26.14
CA ASP A 20 -6.45 0.10 -25.99
C ASP A 20 -5.16 -0.33 -26.71
N TRP A 21 -4.07 -0.50 -25.95
CA TRP A 21 -2.81 -0.99 -26.48
C TRP A 21 -2.54 -2.39 -25.91
N SER A 22 -2.83 -3.41 -26.72
CA SER A 22 -2.46 -4.79 -26.47
C SER A 22 -0.93 -4.94 -26.56
N LEU A 23 -0.23 -4.64 -25.47
CA LEU A 23 1.15 -5.08 -25.31
C LEU A 23 1.13 -6.60 -25.14
N SER A 24 1.67 -7.28 -26.15
CA SER A 24 1.88 -8.72 -26.18
C SER A 24 2.44 -9.24 -24.84
N GLU A 25 1.79 -10.28 -24.33
CA GLU A 25 2.07 -10.89 -23.04
C GLU A 25 3.55 -11.25 -22.88
N VAL A 26 4.27 -10.51 -22.04
CA VAL A 26 5.50 -11.03 -21.43
C VAL A 26 5.06 -12.11 -20.44
N LYS A 27 4.96 -13.35 -20.92
CA LYS A 27 4.76 -14.53 -20.08
C LYS A 27 5.97 -14.68 -19.16
N PHE A 28 5.85 -14.20 -17.92
CA PHE A 28 6.74 -14.61 -16.85
C PHE A 28 6.56 -16.12 -16.68
N ARG A 29 7.50 -16.91 -17.21
CA ARG A 29 7.57 -18.36 -16.97
C ARG A 29 7.36 -18.62 -15.48
N LYS A 30 6.50 -19.57 -15.14
CA LYS A 30 6.39 -20.17 -13.79
C LYS A 30 7.73 -20.85 -13.47
N ASN A 31 8.73 -20.05 -13.12
CA ASN A 31 9.96 -20.55 -12.57
C ASN A 31 9.66 -20.92 -11.12
N PHE A 32 9.97 -22.17 -10.75
CA PHE A 32 10.03 -22.55 -9.34
C PHE A 32 10.86 -21.50 -8.58
N PRO A 33 10.43 -21.12 -7.36
CA PRO A 33 11.14 -20.09 -6.61
C PRO A 33 12.58 -20.54 -6.39
N ALA A 34 13.54 -19.70 -6.77
CA ALA A 34 14.93 -19.96 -6.42
C ALA A 34 15.02 -20.06 -4.89
N LEU A 35 15.75 -21.05 -4.36
CA LEU A 35 15.87 -21.26 -2.91
C LEU A 35 16.23 -19.97 -2.17
N LYS A 36 17.08 -19.13 -2.77
CA LYS A 36 17.48 -17.81 -2.24
C LYS A 36 16.30 -16.84 -2.09
N ASP A 37 15.34 -16.84 -3.03
CA ASP A 37 14.17 -15.97 -2.97
C ASP A 37 13.18 -16.45 -1.90
N THR A 38 13.01 -17.77 -1.75
CA THR A 38 12.22 -18.37 -0.67
C THR A 38 12.81 -18.07 0.70
N ILE A 39 14.13 -18.25 0.87
CA ILE A 39 14.81 -17.93 2.13
C ILE A 39 14.65 -16.44 2.46
N ARG A 40 14.87 -15.54 1.48
CA ARG A 40 14.68 -14.10 1.67
C ARG A 40 13.26 -13.78 2.09
N TYR A 41 12.26 -14.37 1.44
CA TYR A 41 10.85 -14.19 1.78
C TYR A 41 10.56 -14.59 3.24
N LEU A 42 11.01 -15.79 3.65
CA LEU A 42 10.80 -16.28 5.01
C LEU A 42 11.48 -15.41 6.06
N ILE A 43 12.74 -15.03 5.83
CA ILE A 43 13.50 -14.14 6.72
C ILE A 43 12.79 -12.79 6.84
N ALA A 44 12.43 -12.16 5.72
CA ALA A 44 11.77 -10.87 5.71
C ALA A 44 10.42 -10.92 6.47
N ARG A 45 9.65 -12.00 6.27
CA ARG A 45 8.36 -12.21 6.93
C ARG A 45 8.51 -12.44 8.43
N ILE A 46 9.45 -13.29 8.86
CA ILE A 46 9.75 -13.47 10.29
C ILE A 46 10.17 -12.14 10.89
N ALA A 47 11.09 -11.42 10.25
CA ALA A 47 11.57 -10.13 10.72
C ALA A 47 10.44 -9.08 10.80
N LEU A 48 9.48 -9.07 9.88
CA LEU A 48 8.30 -8.20 9.94
C LEU A 48 7.53 -8.39 11.26
N TYR A 49 7.12 -9.64 11.52
CA TYR A 49 6.29 -9.96 12.68
C TYR A 49 7.09 -9.79 13.98
N SER A 50 8.38 -10.11 14.00
CA SER A 50 9.26 -9.84 15.14
C SER A 50 9.37 -8.34 15.42
N VAL A 51 9.58 -7.49 14.40
CA VAL A 51 9.64 -6.04 14.60
C VAL A 51 8.30 -5.50 15.10
N LEU A 52 7.17 -5.89 14.52
CA LEU A 52 5.84 -5.45 14.97
C LEU A 52 5.57 -5.86 16.43
N LEU A 53 5.91 -7.10 16.80
CA LEU A 53 5.75 -7.61 18.16
C LEU A 53 6.63 -6.86 19.15
N LEU A 54 7.95 -6.80 18.91
CA LEU A 54 8.92 -6.21 19.83
C LEU A 54 8.66 -4.71 20.03
N THR A 55 8.42 -3.98 18.94
CA THR A 55 8.10 -2.55 19.03
C THR A 55 6.77 -2.33 19.73
N GLY A 56 5.78 -3.20 19.53
CA GLY A 56 4.51 -3.18 20.26
C GLY A 56 4.73 -3.31 21.77
N LEU A 57 5.50 -4.31 22.20
CA LEU A 57 5.83 -4.54 23.61
C LEU A 57 6.57 -3.36 24.25
N VAL A 58 7.53 -2.76 23.54
CA VAL A 58 8.27 -1.59 24.04
C VAL A 58 7.40 -0.33 24.10
N CYS A 59 6.50 -0.13 23.13
CA CYS A 59 5.69 1.09 23.06
C CYS A 59 4.48 1.07 24.01
N ILE A 60 3.94 -0.11 24.35
CA ILE A 60 2.79 -0.23 25.28
C ILE A 60 3.00 0.53 26.60
N PRO A 61 4.07 0.31 27.39
CA PRO A 61 4.25 1.03 28.66
C PRO A 61 4.35 2.54 28.47
N ILE A 62 4.95 2.99 27.37
CA ILE A 62 5.06 4.43 27.04
C ILE A 62 3.68 4.99 26.71
N PHE A 63 2.89 4.30 25.88
CA PHE A 63 1.59 4.79 25.43
C PHE A 63 0.52 4.75 26.51
N LEU A 64 0.72 3.97 27.58
CA LEU A 64 -0.14 3.99 28.77
C LEU A 64 -0.08 5.34 29.51
N LEU A 65 0.97 6.13 29.32
CA LEU A 65 1.07 7.49 29.87
C LEU A 65 0.17 8.50 29.15
N SER A 66 -0.20 8.22 27.89
CA SER A 66 -1.03 9.09 27.05
C SER A 66 -1.96 8.28 26.12
N PRO A 67 -2.88 7.49 26.68
CA PRO A 67 -3.65 6.52 25.92
C PRO A 67 -4.56 7.19 24.89
N GLY A 68 -4.43 6.78 23.63
CA GLY A 68 -5.22 7.28 22.50
C GLY A 68 -4.65 8.53 21.82
N ASP A 69 -3.48 9.01 22.22
CA ASP A 69 -2.80 10.11 21.53
C ASP A 69 -2.30 9.65 20.15
N LEU A 70 -2.54 10.46 19.12
CA LEU A 70 -2.12 10.18 17.76
C LEU A 70 -0.61 10.41 17.56
N GLU A 71 0.05 11.17 18.44
CA GLU A 71 1.50 11.33 18.42
C GLU A 71 2.23 10.02 18.75
N ASN A 72 1.64 9.17 19.60
CA ASN A 72 2.14 7.83 19.88
C ASN A 72 2.22 6.99 18.59
N SER A 73 1.16 6.99 17.78
CA SER A 73 1.17 6.32 16.47
C SER A 73 2.21 6.89 15.51
N LYS A 74 2.47 8.20 15.56
CA LYS A 74 3.48 8.86 14.72
C LYS A 74 4.90 8.40 15.06
N PHE A 75 5.21 8.30 16.35
CA PHE A 75 6.46 7.71 16.81
C PHE A 75 6.55 6.25 16.32
N TYR A 76 5.57 5.41 16.66
CA TYR A 76 5.54 4.00 16.28
C TYR A 76 5.78 3.78 14.78
N ALA A 77 4.99 4.47 13.95
CA ALA A 77 5.05 4.36 12.50
C ALA A 77 6.44 4.74 11.93
N LYS A 78 7.07 5.78 12.47
CA LYS A 78 8.40 6.22 12.02
C LYS A 78 9.47 5.13 12.20
N TYR A 79 9.49 4.45 13.36
CA TYR A 79 10.46 3.40 13.63
C TYR A 79 10.14 2.14 12.82
N VAL A 80 8.91 1.63 12.94
CA VAL A 80 8.50 0.40 12.26
C VAL A 80 8.63 0.53 10.76
N GLY A 81 8.14 1.63 10.17
CA GLY A 81 8.23 1.90 8.74
C GLY A 81 9.67 1.90 8.24
N ARG A 82 10.60 2.56 8.95
CA ARG A 82 12.02 2.61 8.56
C ARG A 82 12.70 1.24 8.65
N HIS A 83 12.51 0.51 9.74
CA HIS A 83 13.21 -0.75 9.96
C HIS A 83 12.69 -1.86 9.05
N THR A 84 11.37 -2.01 8.93
CA THR A 84 10.76 -3.03 8.06
C THR A 84 11.06 -2.79 6.58
N SER A 85 11.05 -1.54 6.12
CA SER A 85 11.42 -1.20 4.73
C SER A 85 12.86 -1.61 4.41
N ARG A 86 13.79 -1.42 5.35
CA ARG A 86 15.20 -1.84 5.19
C ARG A 86 15.34 -3.36 5.16
N LEU A 87 14.62 -4.07 6.04
CA LEU A 87 14.64 -5.53 6.12
C LEU A 87 14.12 -6.19 4.83
N TYR A 88 13.07 -5.64 4.23
CA TYR A 88 12.56 -6.13 2.94
C TYR A 88 13.38 -5.63 1.73
N GLY A 89 14.30 -4.68 1.93
CA GLY A 89 15.01 -4.03 0.83
C GLY A 89 14.07 -3.27 -0.11
N ILE A 90 13.02 -2.65 0.44
CA ILE A 90 12.00 -1.91 -0.33
C ILE A 90 12.35 -0.43 -0.36
N SER A 91 12.31 0.15 -1.55
CA SER A 91 12.32 1.60 -1.76
C SER A 91 10.92 2.13 -2.00
N TRP A 92 10.58 3.25 -1.37
CA TRP A 92 9.29 3.92 -1.49
C TRP A 92 9.44 5.22 -2.30
N ASP A 93 8.72 5.31 -3.42
CA ASP A 93 8.62 6.51 -4.25
C ASP A 93 7.27 7.20 -3.98
N ILE A 94 7.28 8.27 -3.19
CA ILE A 94 6.06 8.96 -2.75
C ILE A 94 5.80 10.16 -3.68
N ARG A 95 4.80 10.05 -4.53
CA ARG A 95 4.41 11.10 -5.48
C ARG A 95 3.26 11.91 -4.94
N GLN A 96 3.37 13.23 -5.10
CA GLN A 96 2.38 14.19 -4.62
C GLN A 96 2.05 14.09 -3.12
N GLY A 97 3.00 13.58 -2.32
CA GLY A 97 2.85 13.42 -0.86
C GLY A 97 2.51 14.72 -0.12
N ARG A 98 2.85 15.89 -0.67
CA ARG A 98 2.47 17.21 -0.13
C ARG A 98 0.95 17.36 0.07
N ARG A 99 0.13 16.65 -0.71
CA ARG A 99 -1.34 16.64 -0.55
C ARG A 99 -1.77 16.07 0.82
N LEU A 100 -1.00 15.13 1.38
CA LEU A 100 -1.25 14.56 2.71
C LEU A 100 -0.92 15.52 3.85
N ALA A 101 0.02 16.45 3.62
CA ALA A 101 0.45 17.45 4.61
C ALA A 101 -0.50 18.64 4.73
N ARG A 102 -1.54 18.73 3.88
CA ARG A 102 -2.55 19.81 3.97
C ARG A 102 -3.26 19.73 5.34
N ARG A 103 -3.44 20.89 5.96
CA ARG A 103 -4.15 21.04 7.23
C ARG A 103 -5.64 20.75 7.05
N GLY A 104 -6.29 20.30 8.12
CA GLY A 104 -7.71 19.99 8.16
C GLY A 104 -8.02 18.50 8.11
N GLY A 105 -9.27 18.18 8.45
CA GLY A 105 -9.76 16.80 8.43
C GLY A 105 -9.91 16.29 7.01
N ALA A 106 -9.58 15.01 6.80
CA ALA A 106 -9.73 14.32 5.53
C ALA A 106 -9.86 12.81 5.75
N VAL A 107 -10.58 12.14 4.85
CA VAL A 107 -10.62 10.67 4.80
C VAL A 107 -9.68 10.21 3.70
N LEU A 108 -8.58 9.59 4.10
CA LEU A 108 -7.58 9.01 3.20
C LEU A 108 -8.01 7.58 2.87
N VAL A 109 -8.13 7.27 1.59
CA VAL A 109 -8.51 5.93 1.12
C VAL A 109 -7.40 5.32 0.29
N ALA A 110 -6.99 4.10 0.64
CA ALA A 110 -5.92 3.40 -0.08
C ALA A 110 -6.34 2.01 -0.56
N ASN A 111 -5.83 1.58 -1.72
CA ASN A 111 -6.00 0.19 -2.15
C ASN A 111 -5.25 -0.75 -1.21
N HIS A 112 -5.75 -1.99 -1.07
CA HIS A 112 -5.24 -2.97 -0.12
C HIS A 112 -4.97 -4.29 -0.82
N GLN A 113 -3.70 -4.66 -0.93
CA GLN A 113 -3.22 -5.79 -1.73
C GLN A 113 -2.34 -6.72 -0.91
N HIS A 114 -1.52 -6.16 -0.02
CA HIS A 114 -0.51 -6.90 0.70
C HIS A 114 -0.39 -6.43 2.16
N GLU A 115 0.19 -7.24 3.04
CA GLU A 115 0.42 -6.82 4.44
C GLU A 115 1.39 -5.62 4.55
N LEU A 116 2.24 -5.46 3.54
CA LEU A 116 3.16 -4.33 3.42
C LEU A 116 2.46 -2.99 3.16
N ASP A 117 1.17 -2.97 2.83
CA ASP A 117 0.42 -1.71 2.74
C ASP A 117 0.40 -0.99 4.09
N ILE A 118 0.41 -1.74 5.20
CA ILE A 118 0.54 -1.17 6.55
C ILE A 118 1.91 -0.51 6.73
N ILE A 119 2.96 -1.09 6.15
CA ILE A 119 4.31 -0.51 6.20
C ILE A 119 4.38 0.76 5.38
N GLY A 120 3.83 0.78 4.16
CA GLY A 120 3.80 2.02 3.39
C GLY A 120 2.88 3.08 4.01
N MET A 121 1.78 2.67 4.66
CA MET A 121 0.98 3.57 5.51
C MET A 121 1.83 4.19 6.64
N PHE A 122 2.71 3.41 7.28
CA PHE A 122 3.66 3.93 8.27
C PHE A 122 4.72 4.86 7.69
N VAL A 123 5.16 4.62 6.46
CA VAL A 123 6.06 5.53 5.72
C VAL A 123 5.38 6.87 5.43
N LEU A 124 4.08 6.88 5.12
CA LEU A 124 3.30 8.10 4.91
C LEU A 124 2.95 8.82 6.23
N TRP A 125 2.95 8.12 7.36
CA TRP A 125 2.41 8.61 8.63
C TRP A 125 2.99 9.95 9.10
N PRO A 126 4.31 10.18 9.02
CA PRO A 126 4.89 11.48 9.38
C PRO A 126 4.40 12.64 8.50
N ILE A 127 3.97 12.36 7.27
CA ILE A 127 3.48 13.34 6.29
C ILE A 127 2.00 13.67 6.53
N MET A 128 1.21 12.69 6.97
CA MET A 128 -0.24 12.83 7.15
C MET A 128 -0.63 13.72 8.34
N ASP A 129 0.29 13.93 9.28
CA ASP A 129 0.20 14.74 10.51
C ASP A 129 -1.12 14.61 11.28
N GLY A 130 -1.10 13.79 12.35
CA GLY A 130 -2.29 13.54 13.17
C GLY A 130 -3.35 12.72 12.44
N CYS A 131 -2.97 11.53 11.99
CA CYS A 131 -3.87 10.58 11.34
C CYS A 131 -4.23 9.43 12.28
N ALA A 132 -5.48 8.97 12.23
CA ALA A 132 -5.93 7.73 12.87
C ALA A 132 -6.26 6.68 11.81
N ALA A 133 -5.70 5.48 11.91
CA ALA A 133 -6.09 4.38 11.03
C ALA A 133 -7.41 3.75 11.50
N VAL A 134 -8.12 3.15 10.56
CA VAL A 134 -9.27 2.30 10.82
C VAL A 134 -8.89 0.84 10.63
N ALA A 135 -8.95 0.05 11.71
CA ALA A 135 -8.55 -1.36 11.72
C ALA A 135 -9.71 -2.30 12.07
N LYS A 136 -9.58 -3.58 11.72
CA LYS A 136 -10.52 -4.64 12.13
C LYS A 136 -10.32 -4.98 13.60
N ARG A 137 -11.41 -5.15 14.36
CA ARG A 137 -11.37 -5.47 15.81
C ARG A 137 -10.54 -6.71 16.12
N GLU A 138 -10.55 -7.70 15.23
CA GLU A 138 -9.80 -8.95 15.37
C GLU A 138 -8.28 -8.72 15.45
N LEU A 139 -7.77 -7.59 14.97
CA LEU A 139 -6.35 -7.24 15.07
C LEU A 139 -5.92 -6.81 16.48
N LEU A 140 -6.86 -6.64 17.43
CA LEU A 140 -6.56 -6.32 18.84
C LEU A 140 -5.96 -7.49 19.62
N CYS A 141 -5.92 -8.70 19.08
CA CYS A 141 -5.56 -9.92 19.80
C CYS A 141 -4.06 -10.08 20.11
N ASN A 142 -3.21 -9.12 19.74
CA ASN A 142 -1.77 -9.20 19.92
C ASN A 142 -1.19 -7.85 20.40
N PRO A 143 0.08 -7.81 20.86
CA PRO A 143 0.70 -6.57 21.36
C PRO A 143 0.72 -5.43 20.34
N PHE A 144 0.85 -5.73 19.05
CA PHE A 144 0.74 -4.72 17.98
C PHE A 144 -0.66 -4.08 17.96
N GLY A 145 -1.71 -4.90 18.10
CA GLY A 145 -3.10 -4.44 18.20
C GLY A 145 -3.35 -3.53 19.41
N LEU A 146 -2.81 -3.92 20.57
CA LEU A 146 -2.91 -3.11 21.78
C LEU A 146 -2.15 -1.78 21.65
N ALA A 147 -0.92 -1.81 21.14
CA ALA A 147 -0.13 -0.60 20.87
C ALA A 147 -0.84 0.32 19.87
N ALA A 148 -1.45 -0.24 18.83
CA ALA A 148 -2.26 0.52 17.87
C ALA A 148 -3.48 1.18 18.54
N LEU A 149 -4.18 0.48 19.45
CA LEU A 149 -5.30 1.05 20.20
C LEU A 149 -4.86 2.23 21.06
N LEU A 150 -3.75 2.06 21.80
CA LEU A 150 -3.15 3.09 22.63
C LEU A 150 -2.56 4.24 21.80
N GLY A 151 -2.21 3.98 20.54
CA GLY A 151 -1.83 5.00 19.54
C GLY A 151 -3.02 5.71 18.88
N GLY A 152 -4.26 5.44 19.30
CA GLY A 152 -5.45 6.13 18.80
C GLY A 152 -6.07 5.53 17.53
N VAL A 153 -5.67 4.32 17.11
CA VAL A 153 -6.31 3.59 16.00
C VAL A 153 -7.78 3.28 16.34
N VAL A 154 -8.66 3.46 15.36
CA VAL A 154 -10.09 3.21 15.49
C VAL A 154 -10.41 1.79 15.03
N PHE A 155 -10.65 0.89 15.98
CA PHE A 155 -11.02 -0.49 15.68
C PHE A 155 -12.51 -0.62 15.40
N ILE A 156 -12.88 -1.15 14.23
CA ILE A 156 -14.26 -1.40 13.80
C ILE A 156 -14.60 -2.88 13.87
N ASP A 157 -15.80 -3.16 14.38
CA ASP A 157 -16.37 -4.49 14.41
C ASP A 157 -17.38 -4.55 13.27
N ARG A 158 -17.08 -5.33 12.24
CA ARG A 158 -17.90 -5.36 11.01
C ARG A 158 -19.05 -6.35 11.09
N LYS A 159 -19.07 -7.20 12.14
CA LYS A 159 -20.13 -8.19 12.36
C LYS A 159 -21.33 -7.60 13.10
N ASN A 160 -21.19 -6.43 13.72
CA ASN A 160 -22.25 -5.78 14.48
C ASN A 160 -22.53 -4.34 13.99
N PRO A 161 -23.51 -4.14 13.08
CA PRO A 161 -23.87 -2.84 12.53
C PRO A 161 -24.35 -1.82 13.58
N ARG A 162 -24.97 -2.27 14.69
CA ARG A 162 -25.47 -1.37 15.75
C ARG A 162 -24.31 -0.64 16.44
N ARG A 163 -23.17 -1.33 16.64
CA ARG A 163 -21.93 -0.73 17.18
C ARG A 163 -21.16 0.12 16.16
N ALA A 164 -21.59 0.17 14.89
CA ALA A 164 -20.91 0.97 13.87
C ALA A 164 -21.18 2.47 14.06
N LYS A 165 -22.36 2.86 14.59
CA LYS A 165 -22.76 4.26 14.77
C LYS A 165 -21.83 5.01 15.75
N ASP A 166 -21.50 4.41 16.89
CA ASP A 166 -20.59 5.03 17.87
C ASP A 166 -19.18 5.21 17.33
N LYS A 167 -18.74 4.31 16.46
CA LYS A 167 -17.42 4.36 15.81
C LYS A 167 -17.37 5.42 14.72
N ILE A 168 -18.46 5.57 13.96
CA ILE A 168 -18.66 6.69 13.03
C ILE A 168 -18.61 8.01 13.80
N ASN A 169 -19.27 8.11 14.97
CA ASN A 169 -19.22 9.31 15.81
C ASN A 169 -17.80 9.62 16.33
N ARG A 170 -17.01 8.60 16.67
CA ARG A 170 -15.59 8.78 17.05
C ARG A 170 -14.76 9.26 15.87
N ALA A 171 -14.95 8.66 14.69
CA ALA A 171 -14.28 9.09 13.46
C ALA A 171 -14.62 10.55 13.11
N ALA A 172 -15.90 10.92 13.15
CA ALA A 172 -16.34 12.29 12.93
C ALA A 172 -15.71 13.28 13.93
N ARG A 173 -15.57 12.91 15.22
CA ARG A 173 -14.88 13.75 16.21
C ARG A 173 -13.40 13.95 15.88
N ILE A 174 -12.70 12.92 15.39
CA ILE A 174 -11.31 13.03 14.94
C ILE A 174 -11.23 14.03 13.78
N LEU A 175 -12.09 13.87 12.78
CA LEU A 175 -12.14 14.76 11.62
C LEU A 175 -12.44 16.22 11.99
N ARG A 176 -13.39 16.45 12.91
CA ARG A 176 -13.73 17.80 13.41
C ARG A 176 -12.58 18.48 14.16
N ARG A 177 -11.65 17.72 14.74
CA ARG A 177 -10.42 18.24 15.35
C ARG A 177 -9.32 18.55 14.33
N GLY A 178 -9.65 18.55 13.04
CA GLY A 178 -8.69 18.78 11.95
C GLY A 178 -7.72 17.63 11.71
N ARG A 179 -8.04 16.43 12.25
CA ARG A 179 -7.21 15.22 12.12
C ARG A 179 -7.71 14.35 10.97
N LYS A 180 -6.85 13.48 10.44
CA LYS A 180 -7.16 12.65 9.27
C LYS A 180 -7.53 11.23 9.68
N ILE A 181 -8.25 10.53 8.80
CA ILE A 181 -8.55 9.11 8.98
C ILE A 181 -8.03 8.32 7.79
N PHE A 182 -7.26 7.27 8.03
CA PHE A 182 -6.77 6.37 6.99
C PHE A 182 -7.60 5.08 6.95
N VAL A 183 -8.11 4.74 5.77
CA VAL A 183 -8.97 3.57 5.57
C VAL A 183 -8.56 2.81 4.31
N PHE A 184 -8.55 1.48 4.41
CA PHE A 184 -8.57 0.59 3.26
C PHE A 184 -10.03 0.23 2.93
N PRO A 185 -10.69 0.90 1.97
CA PRO A 185 -12.14 0.81 1.79
C PRO A 185 -12.58 -0.53 1.18
N GLU A 186 -11.67 -1.31 0.57
CA GLU A 186 -11.94 -2.69 0.11
C GLU A 186 -12.35 -3.61 1.26
N GLY A 187 -11.83 -3.34 2.46
CA GLY A 187 -12.13 -4.08 3.68
C GLY A 187 -11.46 -5.46 3.76
N THR A 188 -10.83 -5.94 2.70
CA THR A 188 -9.96 -7.11 2.72
C THR A 188 -8.76 -6.83 1.82
N ARG A 189 -7.70 -7.62 1.98
CA ARG A 189 -6.59 -7.61 1.03
C ARG A 189 -7.06 -8.24 -0.27
N ASN A 190 -6.75 -7.59 -1.37
CA ASN A 190 -6.86 -8.16 -2.69
C ASN A 190 -5.75 -9.19 -2.89
N LYS A 191 -6.12 -10.47 -2.76
CA LYS A 191 -5.21 -11.61 -2.90
C LYS A 191 -5.20 -12.19 -4.31
N THR A 192 -5.96 -11.63 -5.26
CA THR A 192 -5.93 -12.16 -6.63
C THR A 192 -4.58 -11.82 -7.25
N VAL A 193 -3.79 -12.86 -7.44
CA VAL A 193 -2.61 -12.90 -8.34
C VAL A 193 -3.07 -13.02 -9.81
N ARG A 194 -4.39 -12.90 -10.07
CA ARG A 194 -5.01 -13.18 -11.36
C ARG A 194 -4.91 -11.97 -12.30
N GLU A 195 -5.03 -12.29 -13.58
CA GLU A 195 -4.87 -11.44 -14.76
C GLU A 195 -5.67 -10.12 -14.70
N ASP A 196 -6.74 -10.07 -13.91
CA ASP A 196 -7.51 -8.85 -13.63
C ASP A 196 -6.94 -8.11 -12.40
N LYS A 197 -5.95 -7.24 -12.66
CA LYS A 197 -5.32 -6.32 -11.71
C LYS A 197 -6.27 -5.21 -11.19
N THR A 198 -7.44 -5.60 -10.69
CA THR A 198 -8.55 -4.71 -10.36
C THR A 198 -8.66 -4.51 -8.86
N ILE A 199 -8.67 -3.26 -8.41
CA ILE A 199 -8.98 -2.84 -7.04
C ILE A 199 -10.38 -3.35 -6.66
N LEU A 200 -10.54 -3.99 -5.50
CA LEU A 200 -11.83 -4.57 -5.10
C LEU A 200 -12.91 -3.50 -4.88
N PRO A 201 -14.20 -3.88 -4.88
CA PRO A 201 -15.28 -2.97 -4.54
C PRO A 201 -15.11 -2.33 -3.16
N PHE A 202 -15.35 -1.03 -3.09
CA PHE A 202 -15.24 -0.26 -1.85
C PHE A 202 -16.50 -0.37 -0.99
N LYS A 203 -16.31 -0.43 0.33
CA LYS A 203 -17.36 -0.37 1.33
C LYS A 203 -17.76 1.09 1.59
N LYS A 204 -19.05 1.32 1.86
CA LYS A 204 -19.63 2.67 2.05
C LYS A 204 -19.12 3.44 3.27
N GLY A 205 -18.55 2.76 4.28
CA GLY A 205 -18.27 3.36 5.59
C GLY A 205 -17.37 4.59 5.55
N ALA A 206 -16.25 4.55 4.80
CA ALA A 206 -15.33 5.68 4.68
C ALA A 206 -15.99 6.90 4.00
N PHE A 207 -16.75 6.65 2.95
CA PHE A 207 -17.45 7.64 2.15
C PHE A 207 -18.59 8.31 2.91
N ARG A 208 -19.35 7.51 3.67
CA ARG A 208 -20.38 8.01 4.57
C ARG A 208 -19.80 8.97 5.61
N ILE A 209 -18.69 8.58 6.26
CA ILE A 209 -18.04 9.43 7.26
C ILE A 209 -17.53 10.74 6.64
N ALA A 210 -16.97 10.66 5.43
CA ALA A 210 -16.49 11.84 4.70
C ALA A 210 -17.63 12.82 4.39
N ILE A 211 -18.77 12.32 3.91
CA ILE A 211 -19.98 13.12 3.63
C ILE A 211 -20.57 13.67 4.93
N GLU A 212 -20.80 12.85 5.96
CA GLU A 212 -21.38 13.32 7.24
C GLU A 212 -20.51 14.37 7.92
N SER A 213 -19.18 14.32 7.72
CA SER A 213 -18.24 15.31 8.27
C SER A 213 -17.93 16.45 7.30
N GLN A 214 -18.45 16.42 6.07
CA GLN A 214 -18.18 17.38 4.99
C GLN A 214 -16.67 17.62 4.77
N VAL A 215 -15.87 16.55 4.86
CA VAL A 215 -14.42 16.57 4.63
C VAL A 215 -14.06 15.87 3.34
N PRO A 216 -13.00 16.29 2.62
CA PRO A 216 -12.62 15.67 1.36
C PRO A 216 -12.12 14.24 1.56
N ILE A 217 -12.26 13.44 0.50
CA ILE A 217 -11.62 12.14 0.35
C ILE A 217 -10.30 12.34 -0.39
N VAL A 218 -9.20 11.80 0.13
CA VAL A 218 -7.90 11.84 -0.57
C VAL A 218 -7.53 10.41 -0.97
N PRO A 219 -7.56 10.08 -2.27
CA PRO A 219 -7.17 8.75 -2.72
C PRO A 219 -5.65 8.58 -2.73
N VAL A 220 -5.18 7.44 -2.22
CA VAL A 220 -3.77 7.05 -2.16
C VAL A 220 -3.61 5.71 -2.87
N VAL A 221 -2.83 5.67 -3.93
CA VAL A 221 -2.69 4.48 -4.77
C VAL A 221 -1.30 3.91 -4.60
N PHE A 222 -1.23 2.68 -4.11
CA PHE A 222 -0.03 1.86 -4.02
C PHE A 222 0.08 1.06 -5.31
N SER A 223 1.25 1.10 -5.93
CA SER A 223 1.56 0.29 -7.11
C SER A 223 1.58 -1.21 -6.79
N PRO A 224 1.42 -2.09 -7.79
CA PRO A 224 1.55 -3.53 -7.59
C PRO A 224 2.89 -3.96 -6.97
N TYR A 225 2.85 -4.96 -6.09
CA TYR A 225 4.04 -5.58 -5.47
C TYR A 225 4.66 -6.66 -6.38
N TYR A 226 5.13 -6.27 -7.57
CA TYR A 226 5.64 -7.19 -8.61
C TYR A 226 6.82 -8.09 -8.18
N PHE A 227 7.49 -7.74 -7.08
CA PHE A 227 8.66 -8.45 -6.56
C PHE A 227 8.31 -9.45 -5.44
N ILE A 228 7.03 -9.58 -5.06
CA ILE A 228 6.56 -10.49 -4.02
C ILE A 228 5.48 -11.42 -4.57
N ASP A 229 5.58 -12.71 -4.25
CA ASP A 229 4.49 -13.67 -4.46
C ASP A 229 4.34 -14.52 -3.19
N ASP A 230 3.23 -14.32 -2.47
CA ASP A 230 2.95 -15.06 -1.23
C ASP A 230 2.66 -16.55 -1.46
N ASN A 231 2.08 -16.91 -2.60
CA ASN A 231 1.72 -18.30 -2.92
C ASN A 231 2.98 -19.10 -3.25
N LEU A 232 3.89 -18.48 -4.00
CA LEU A 232 5.17 -19.07 -4.39
C LEU A 232 6.29 -18.79 -3.37
N LYS A 233 6.02 -17.99 -2.32
CA LYS A 233 6.98 -17.54 -1.32
C LYS A 233 8.20 -16.84 -1.97
N ILE A 234 7.98 -16.05 -3.01
CA ILE A 234 9.05 -15.34 -3.71
C ILE A 234 9.18 -13.93 -3.13
N LEU A 235 10.41 -13.52 -2.84
CA LEU A 235 10.78 -12.13 -2.59
C LEU A 235 12.02 -11.78 -3.42
N ARG A 236 11.83 -11.02 -4.50
CA ARG A 236 12.91 -10.54 -5.36
C ARG A 236 13.55 -9.28 -4.74
N PRO A 237 14.87 -9.10 -4.85
CA PRO A 237 15.55 -7.95 -4.27
C PRO A 237 15.28 -6.67 -5.08
N GLY A 238 15.46 -5.50 -4.45
CA GLY A 238 15.33 -4.21 -5.14
C GLY A 238 13.88 -3.83 -5.45
N GLY A 239 12.95 -4.22 -4.58
CA GLY A 239 11.54 -3.89 -4.73
C GLY A 239 11.29 -2.38 -4.64
N LYS A 240 10.68 -1.80 -5.66
CA LYS A 240 10.23 -0.41 -5.66
C LYS A 240 8.71 -0.38 -5.58
N ILE A 241 8.18 0.40 -4.63
CA ILE A 241 6.75 0.68 -4.53
C ILE A 241 6.55 2.17 -4.75
N VAL A 242 5.69 2.50 -5.71
CA VAL A 242 5.24 3.86 -5.95
C VAL A 242 3.95 4.09 -5.19
N ILE A 243 3.90 5.14 -4.37
CA ILE A 243 2.70 5.62 -3.72
C ILE A 243 2.31 6.94 -4.38
N SER A 244 1.19 6.96 -5.09
CA SER A 244 0.66 8.15 -5.74
C SER A 244 -0.53 8.71 -4.97
N VAL A 245 -0.44 9.98 -4.54
CA VAL A 245 -1.53 10.67 -3.84
C VAL A 245 -2.33 11.48 -4.84
N LEU A 246 -3.58 11.11 -5.10
CA LEU A 246 -4.47 11.77 -6.06
C LEU A 246 -5.07 13.08 -5.51
N PRO A 247 -5.66 13.95 -6.37
CA PRO A 247 -6.30 15.17 -5.91
C PRO A 247 -7.42 14.87 -4.91
N PRO A 248 -7.59 15.69 -3.85
CA PRO A 248 -8.71 15.55 -2.94
C PRO A 248 -10.05 15.68 -3.68
N VAL A 249 -10.98 14.77 -3.42
CA VAL A 249 -12.35 14.80 -3.93
C VAL A 249 -13.23 15.47 -2.88
N PRO A 250 -13.82 16.64 -3.17
CA PRO A 250 -14.66 17.35 -2.21
C PRO A 250 -15.95 16.58 -1.94
N THR A 251 -16.43 16.67 -0.70
CA THR A 251 -17.74 16.11 -0.29
C THR A 251 -18.72 17.20 0.14
N THR A 252 -18.31 18.47 0.07
CA THR A 252 -19.14 19.63 0.39
C THR A 252 -20.41 19.63 -0.46
N GLY A 253 -21.57 19.66 0.20
CA GLY A 253 -22.88 19.64 -0.46
C GLY A 253 -23.35 18.26 -0.95
N LEU A 254 -22.57 17.19 -0.72
CA LEU A 254 -23.01 15.82 -0.96
C LEU A 254 -23.83 15.29 0.22
N TYR A 255 -24.77 14.38 -0.07
CA TYR A 255 -25.64 13.72 0.89
C TYR A 255 -25.60 12.20 0.72
N PHE A 256 -26.37 11.47 1.55
CA PHE A 256 -26.38 10.01 1.55
C PHE A 256 -26.70 9.40 0.17
N LYS A 257 -27.55 10.05 -0.63
CA LYS A 257 -27.90 9.63 -2.00
C LYS A 257 -26.69 9.61 -2.95
N ASP A 258 -25.67 10.41 -2.68
CA ASP A 258 -24.49 10.59 -3.54
C ASP A 258 -23.36 9.60 -3.20
N ILE A 259 -23.55 8.72 -2.20
CA ILE A 259 -22.51 7.79 -1.75
C ILE A 259 -22.06 6.84 -2.88
N GLU A 260 -22.99 6.27 -3.64
CA GLU A 260 -22.64 5.30 -4.69
C GLU A 260 -21.87 5.95 -5.83
N SER A 261 -22.30 7.13 -6.27
CA SER A 261 -21.61 7.88 -7.34
C SER A 261 -20.22 8.33 -6.89
N LEU A 262 -20.07 8.76 -5.65
CA LEU A 262 -18.78 9.11 -5.06
C LEU A 262 -17.85 7.89 -4.96
N ILE A 263 -18.35 6.74 -4.50
CA ILE A 263 -17.58 5.48 -4.46
C ILE A 263 -17.11 5.10 -5.86
N TYR A 264 -18.02 5.11 -6.83
CA TYR A 264 -17.71 4.76 -8.22
C TYR A 264 -16.62 5.69 -8.78
N SER A 265 -16.79 7.01 -8.63
CA SER A 265 -15.84 8.00 -9.12
C SER A 265 -14.45 7.84 -8.50
N VAL A 266 -14.36 7.71 -7.17
CA VAL A 266 -13.09 7.56 -6.46
C VAL A 266 -12.41 6.23 -6.82
N ARG A 267 -13.15 5.12 -6.83
CA ARG A 267 -12.59 3.81 -7.20
C ARG A 267 -12.08 3.82 -8.64
N ARG A 268 -12.83 4.42 -9.58
CA ARG A 268 -12.40 4.55 -10.97
C ARG A 268 -11.11 5.35 -11.10
N GLN A 269 -11.01 6.50 -10.43
CA GLN A 269 -9.78 7.31 -10.42
C GLN A 269 -8.58 6.51 -9.87
N MET A 270 -8.78 5.78 -8.77
CA MET A 270 -7.75 4.92 -8.19
C MET A 270 -7.35 3.77 -9.11
N GLN A 271 -8.31 3.15 -9.81
CA GLN A 271 -8.04 2.07 -10.75
C GLN A 271 -7.23 2.56 -11.95
N CYS A 272 -7.59 3.71 -12.53
CA CYS A 272 -6.85 4.30 -13.65
C CYS A 272 -5.40 4.59 -13.24
N GLU A 273 -5.19 5.18 -12.07
CA GLU A 273 -3.84 5.46 -11.56
C GLU A 273 -3.07 4.17 -11.26
N TYR A 274 -3.74 3.15 -10.71
CA TYR A 274 -3.12 1.86 -10.44
C TYR A 274 -2.63 1.18 -11.72
N ASN A 275 -3.44 1.19 -12.79
CA ASN A 275 -3.04 0.67 -14.11
C ASN A 275 -1.87 1.46 -14.69
N ARG A 276 -1.92 2.80 -14.61
CA ARG A 276 -0.82 3.68 -15.06
C ARG A 276 0.49 3.35 -14.36
N LEU A 277 0.45 3.13 -13.04
CA LEU A 277 1.62 2.74 -12.25
C LEU A 277 2.12 1.34 -12.60
N ASP A 278 1.23 0.38 -12.86
CA ASP A 278 1.62 -0.97 -13.30
C ASP A 278 2.37 -0.95 -14.63
N GLU A 279 1.87 -0.20 -15.61
CA GLU A 279 2.53 -0.02 -16.91
C GLU A 279 3.88 0.67 -16.78
N GLU A 280 3.96 1.72 -15.98
CA GLU A 280 5.20 2.45 -15.74
C GLU A 280 6.28 1.53 -15.16
N ILE A 281 5.92 0.72 -14.16
CA ILE A 281 6.84 -0.25 -13.54
C ILE A 281 7.25 -1.32 -14.54
N LYS A 282 6.32 -1.87 -15.33
CA LYS A 282 6.65 -2.84 -16.38
C LYS A 282 7.66 -2.28 -17.39
N LYS A 283 7.47 -1.03 -17.82
CA LYS A 283 8.39 -0.32 -18.71
C LYS A 283 9.77 -0.14 -18.05
N GLU A 284 9.82 0.32 -16.80
CA GLU A 284 11.08 0.46 -16.05
C GLU A 284 11.84 -0.88 -15.93
N LEU A 285 11.12 -1.99 -15.67
CA LEU A 285 11.70 -3.33 -15.55
C LEU A 285 12.23 -3.84 -16.89
N LEU A 286 11.47 -3.65 -17.97
CA LEU A 286 11.88 -4.04 -19.32
C LEU A 286 13.15 -3.29 -19.75
N MET A 287 13.20 -1.98 -19.52
CA MET A 287 14.37 -1.16 -19.87
C MET A 287 15.63 -1.61 -19.12
N LYS A 288 15.52 -1.89 -17.82
CA LYS A 288 16.63 -2.45 -17.02
C LYS A 288 17.13 -3.79 -17.55
N GLU A 289 16.23 -4.64 -18.03
CA GLU A 289 16.61 -5.93 -18.61
C GLU A 289 17.34 -5.76 -19.95
N LEU A 290 16.91 -4.80 -20.78
CA LEU A 290 17.55 -4.48 -22.05
C LEU A 290 18.94 -3.86 -21.85
N GLU A 291 19.09 -2.94 -20.89
CA GLU A 291 20.39 -2.35 -20.52
C GLU A 291 21.39 -3.42 -20.07
N LYS A 292 20.95 -4.33 -19.19
CA LYS A 292 21.78 -5.46 -18.73
C LYS A 292 22.22 -6.39 -19.87
N LYS A 293 21.38 -6.59 -20.89
CA LYS A 293 21.73 -7.37 -22.09
C LYS A 293 22.75 -6.64 -22.98
N LYS A 294 22.70 -5.30 -23.04
CA LYS A 294 23.67 -4.48 -23.78
C LYS A 294 25.04 -4.41 -23.10
N GLU A 295 25.08 -4.35 -21.77
CA GLU A 295 26.35 -4.33 -21.01
C GLU A 295 27.08 -5.68 -21.00
N PHE A 296 26.36 -6.79 -21.16
CA PHE A 296 26.93 -8.14 -21.15
C PHE A 296 26.55 -8.95 -22.40
N PRO A 297 27.03 -8.56 -23.59
CA PRO A 297 26.64 -9.20 -24.85
C PRO A 297 27.07 -10.68 -24.93
N GLY A 298 28.11 -11.09 -24.18
CA GLY A 298 28.65 -12.46 -24.15
C GLY A 298 28.03 -13.42 -23.12
N LEU A 299 27.13 -12.97 -22.23
CA LEU A 299 26.48 -13.87 -21.27
C LEU A 299 25.32 -14.68 -21.89
N SER A 300 24.78 -14.24 -23.03
CA SER A 300 23.72 -14.95 -23.76
C SER A 300 24.24 -16.24 -24.40
N THR A 301 25.49 -16.26 -24.88
CA THR A 301 26.15 -17.44 -25.47
C THR A 301 26.71 -18.40 -24.41
N PHE A 302 27.10 -17.92 -23.23
CA PHE A 302 27.61 -18.80 -22.17
C PHE A 302 26.50 -19.49 -21.38
N ALA A 303 25.37 -18.82 -21.13
CA ALA A 303 24.23 -19.44 -20.44
C ALA A 303 23.49 -20.49 -21.29
N MET A 304 23.68 -20.48 -22.62
CA MET A 304 23.16 -21.51 -23.52
C MET A 304 24.06 -22.77 -23.59
N LYS A 305 25.30 -22.71 -23.05
CA LYS A 305 26.25 -23.84 -23.11
C LYS A 305 26.36 -24.68 -21.83
N THR A 306 25.73 -24.29 -20.71
CA THR A 306 25.87 -25.05 -19.44
C THR A 306 24.58 -25.65 -18.87
N SER A 307 23.45 -25.53 -19.57
CA SER A 307 22.36 -26.52 -19.48
C SER A 307 21.44 -26.28 -20.65
N PHE A 308 20.92 -27.34 -21.28
CA PHE A 308 19.96 -27.29 -22.38
C PHE A 308 20.58 -27.16 -23.79
N GLY A 309 21.21 -28.24 -24.27
CA GLY A 309 21.72 -28.26 -25.64
C GLY A 309 22.15 -29.61 -26.16
N GLU A 310 21.54 -30.73 -25.77
CA GLU A 310 21.79 -32.05 -26.39
C GLU A 310 20.69 -33.05 -26.01
N ARG A 311 19.53 -33.00 -26.69
CA ARG A 311 18.61 -34.17 -26.84
C ARG A 311 17.35 -33.93 -27.69
N PHE A 312 17.34 -33.02 -28.65
CA PHE A 312 16.23 -32.93 -29.61
C PHE A 312 16.70 -32.64 -31.04
N LEU A 313 17.76 -33.32 -31.46
CA LEU A 313 18.11 -33.47 -32.88
C LEU A 313 18.49 -34.92 -33.16
N THR A 314 17.49 -35.80 -33.14
CA THR A 314 17.49 -37.04 -33.95
C THR A 314 16.06 -37.58 -34.04
N LYS A 315 15.51 -37.50 -35.26
CA LYS A 315 14.68 -38.49 -35.96
C LYS A 315 13.51 -39.19 -35.21
N TYR A 316 12.33 -39.03 -35.82
CA TYR A 316 11.03 -39.71 -35.63
C TYR A 316 10.19 -39.25 -34.44
#